data_AF-A0A4P6UJU9-F1
#
_entry.id   AF-A0A4P6UJU9-F1
#
_cell.length_a   1.000
_cell.length_b   1.000
_cell.length_c   1.000
_cell.angle_alpha   90.00
_cell.angle_beta   90.00
_cell.angle_gamma   90.00
#
_symmetry.space_group_name_H-M   'P 1'
#
loop_
_entity.id
_entity.type
_entity.pdbx_description
1 polymer ?
#
loop_
_entity_poly.entity_id
_entity_poly.type
_entity_poly.pdbx_seq_one_letter_code
_entity_poly.pdbx_strand_id
1 'polypeptide(L)'
;MKNLQEATERICELKGSLVALDALLPALLETLAPNDHAALARSFEAHAEAARTVMLNTTMSDHVMAAFERDVARTRAVLASIAPSALTTDPRLAVEAVLLTTTHIRTYNGTHLSTGASGFFFRRDERLFLVSNRHVFIDEPSGHTPDRIEIELHTDARDLTRYATFSIPLYGNGLALWRQAADTAGPVDVAVIELQANRLPAGTVLEAFDPSHLANEEEDVAIGDTLMVIGFPLGFHDTVHHLAVARSASIASAYGVRFQQQGYFLTDARTHRGSSGAPVLRRRRRTRGASSSLSPWQLLGVHSTRMDMRTRDLLEDESLGLNCAWYADVLMTLTHPG
;
A
#
# COMPACT_ATOMS: atom_id res chain seq x y z
N MET A 1 35.04 38.01 -47.33
CA MET A 1 35.72 36.73 -47.01
C MET A 1 36.13 36.63 -45.55
N LYS A 2 36.78 37.65 -44.94
CA LYS A 2 37.18 37.64 -43.51
C LYS A 2 36.04 37.32 -42.52
N ASN A 3 34.86 37.95 -42.65
CA ASN A 3 33.72 37.71 -41.75
C ASN A 3 33.15 36.28 -41.78
N LEU A 4 33.19 35.60 -42.94
CA LEU A 4 32.63 34.26 -43.04
C LEU A 4 33.58 33.23 -42.43
N GLN A 5 34.88 33.46 -42.56
CA GLN A 5 35.91 32.63 -41.95
C GLN A 5 35.87 32.77 -40.42
N GLU A 6 35.79 34.00 -39.92
CA GLU A 6 35.71 34.28 -38.47
C GLU A 6 34.42 33.72 -37.84
N ALA A 7 33.28 33.83 -38.53
CA ALA A 7 32.04 33.18 -38.10
C ALA A 7 32.16 31.64 -38.07
N THR A 8 32.85 31.06 -39.05
CA THR A 8 33.09 29.61 -39.13
C THR A 8 33.97 29.14 -37.97
N GLU A 9 35.05 29.87 -37.68
CA GLU A 9 35.94 29.61 -36.56
C GLU A 9 35.18 29.66 -35.22
N ARG A 10 34.34 30.68 -35.02
CA ARG A 10 33.52 30.82 -33.81
C ARG A 10 32.51 29.68 -33.64
N ILE A 11 31.88 29.23 -34.74
CA ILE A 11 30.97 28.08 -34.71
C ILE A 11 31.71 26.80 -34.33
N CYS A 12 32.93 26.60 -34.86
CA CYS A 12 33.77 25.47 -34.49
C CYS A 12 34.17 25.50 -33.01
N GLU A 13 34.54 26.66 -32.46
CA GLU A 13 34.85 26.84 -31.03
C GLU A 13 33.66 26.50 -30.13
N LEU A 14 32.46 26.98 -30.47
CA LEU A 14 31.22 26.69 -29.75
C LEU A 14 30.88 25.20 -29.81
N LYS A 15 31.02 24.58 -30.98
CA LYS A 15 30.79 23.15 -31.15
C LYS A 15 31.78 22.32 -30.34
N GLY A 16 33.05 22.70 -30.31
CA GLY A 16 34.07 22.05 -29.48
C GLY A 16 33.75 22.13 -27.99
N SER A 17 33.33 23.31 -27.52
CA SER A 17 32.92 23.52 -26.13
C SER A 17 31.71 22.67 -25.75
N LEU A 18 30.72 22.55 -26.65
CA LEU A 18 29.54 21.70 -26.45
C LEU A 18 29.93 20.22 -26.36
N VAL A 19 30.79 19.73 -27.25
CA VAL A 19 31.26 18.33 -27.19
C VAL A 19 32.04 18.04 -25.90
N ALA A 20 32.80 19.01 -25.40
CA ALA A 20 33.50 18.87 -24.12
C ALA A 20 32.52 18.76 -22.93
N LEU A 21 31.43 19.55 -22.93
CA LEU A 21 30.37 19.44 -21.94
C LEU A 21 29.60 18.12 -22.04
N ASP A 22 29.32 17.65 -23.27
CA ASP A 22 28.70 16.35 -23.54
C ASP A 22 29.56 15.18 -23.00
N ALA A 23 30.90 15.31 -23.04
CA ALA A 23 31.82 14.31 -22.48
C ALA A 23 31.98 14.42 -20.95
N LEU A 24 31.86 15.63 -20.39
CA LEU A 24 32.01 15.87 -18.96
C LEU A 24 30.90 15.21 -18.15
N LEU A 25 29.67 15.25 -18.64
CA LEU A 25 28.51 14.73 -17.90
C LEU A 25 28.63 13.21 -17.61
N PRO A 26 28.90 12.33 -18.60
CA PRO A 26 29.17 10.91 -18.32
C PRO A 26 30.33 10.70 -17.34
N ALA A 27 31.44 11.43 -17.49
CA ALA A 27 32.60 11.32 -16.61
C ALA A 27 32.29 11.71 -15.16
N LEU A 28 31.45 12.73 -14.94
CA LEU A 28 30.96 13.10 -13.61
C LEU A 28 30.04 12.00 -13.04
N LEU A 29 29.17 11.42 -13.87
CA LEU A 29 28.25 10.37 -13.43
C LEU A 29 28.98 9.08 -13.02
N GLU A 30 30.08 8.73 -13.68
CA GLU A 30 30.93 7.59 -13.32
C GLU A 30 31.67 7.76 -11.98
N THR A 31 31.93 9.01 -11.57
CA THR A 31 32.72 9.32 -10.37
C THR A 31 31.87 9.65 -9.14
N LEU A 32 30.62 10.07 -9.33
CA LEU A 32 29.69 10.37 -8.25
C LEU A 32 29.06 9.10 -7.68
N ALA A 33 28.82 9.10 -6.36
CA ALA A 33 28.11 8.01 -5.72
C ALA A 33 26.66 7.92 -6.27
N PRO A 34 26.09 6.71 -6.46
CA PRO A 34 24.75 6.54 -7.04
C PRO A 34 23.64 7.29 -6.30
N ASN A 35 23.79 7.49 -4.99
CA ASN A 35 22.83 8.22 -4.16
C ASN A 35 22.77 9.74 -4.50
N ASP A 36 23.84 10.28 -5.07
CA ASP A 36 23.96 11.71 -5.39
C ASP A 36 23.45 12.05 -6.80
N HIS A 37 23.24 11.04 -7.66
CA HIS A 37 22.74 11.22 -9.02
C HIS A 37 21.34 11.85 -9.05
N ALA A 38 20.48 11.49 -8.08
CA ALA A 38 19.15 12.09 -7.95
C ALA A 38 19.21 13.56 -7.52
N ALA A 39 20.19 13.94 -6.68
CA ALA A 39 20.42 15.32 -6.30
C ALA A 39 20.96 16.14 -7.48
N LEU A 40 21.86 15.55 -8.27
CA LEU A 40 22.37 16.14 -9.51
C LEU A 40 21.25 16.38 -10.52
N ALA A 41 20.34 15.42 -10.72
CA ALA A 41 19.21 15.57 -11.65
C ALA A 41 18.25 16.70 -11.23
N ARG A 42 17.89 16.78 -9.94
CA ARG A 42 17.07 17.89 -9.42
C ARG A 42 17.78 19.23 -9.56
N SER A 43 19.08 19.26 -9.27
CA SER A 43 19.90 20.47 -9.44
C SER A 43 19.94 20.90 -10.90
N PHE A 44 20.14 19.96 -11.83
CA PHE A 44 20.15 20.24 -13.27
C PHE A 44 18.84 20.87 -13.75
N GLU A 45 17.67 20.32 -13.38
CA GLU A 45 16.37 20.90 -13.77
C GLU A 45 16.19 22.32 -13.21
N ALA A 46 16.59 22.56 -11.95
CA ALA A 46 16.51 23.90 -11.35
C ALA A 46 17.40 24.92 -12.09
N HIS A 47 18.63 24.52 -12.47
CA HIS A 47 19.55 25.39 -13.21
C HIS A 47 19.09 25.59 -14.67
N ALA A 48 18.52 24.57 -15.31
CA ALA A 48 17.96 24.66 -16.66
C ALA A 48 16.76 25.62 -16.70
N GLU A 49 15.87 25.58 -15.70
CA GLU A 49 14.75 26.51 -15.59
C GLU A 49 15.22 27.96 -15.37
N ALA A 50 16.22 28.16 -14.50
CA ALA A 50 16.83 29.47 -14.29
C ALA A 50 17.46 30.02 -15.59
N ALA A 51 18.20 29.19 -16.32
CA ALA A 51 18.80 29.55 -17.60
C ALA A 51 17.74 29.89 -18.65
N ARG A 52 16.68 29.07 -18.78
CA ARG A 52 15.55 29.31 -19.68
C ARG A 52 14.92 30.67 -19.42
N THR A 53 14.69 31.00 -18.16
CA THR A 53 14.11 32.29 -17.75
C THR A 53 14.99 33.47 -18.15
N VAL A 54 16.31 33.35 -17.99
CA VAL A 54 17.25 34.40 -18.42
C VAL A 54 17.25 34.55 -19.95
N MET A 55 17.27 33.45 -20.68
CA MET A 55 17.31 33.46 -22.14
C MET A 55 16.01 34.04 -22.76
N LEU A 56 14.85 33.73 -22.19
CA LEU A 56 13.55 34.30 -22.61
C LEU A 56 13.45 35.81 -22.39
N ASN A 57 14.20 36.35 -21.42
CA ASN A 57 14.23 37.79 -21.12
C ASN A 57 15.40 38.53 -21.77
N THR A 58 16.18 37.85 -22.63
CA THR A 58 17.30 38.42 -23.36
C THR A 58 17.00 38.42 -24.86
N THR A 59 17.55 39.36 -25.63
CA THR A 59 17.42 39.37 -27.10
C THR A 59 18.26 38.25 -27.72
N MET A 60 17.77 37.01 -27.67
CA MET A 60 18.38 35.84 -28.30
C MET A 60 17.55 35.37 -29.50
N SER A 61 18.19 34.73 -30.48
CA SER A 61 17.50 34.14 -31.63
C SER A 61 16.73 32.86 -31.23
N ASP A 62 15.57 32.64 -31.84
CA ASP A 62 14.78 31.41 -31.69
C ASP A 62 15.59 30.12 -31.96
N HIS A 63 16.60 30.19 -32.84
CA HIS A 63 17.49 29.07 -33.10
C HIS A 63 18.36 28.70 -31.89
N VAL A 64 18.74 29.68 -31.08
CA VAL A 64 19.52 29.46 -29.85
C VAL A 64 18.63 28.85 -28.79
N MET A 65 17.38 29.30 -28.65
CA MET A 65 16.39 28.69 -27.77
C MET A 65 16.10 27.23 -28.15
N ALA A 66 15.89 26.97 -29.44
CA ALA A 66 15.64 25.61 -29.94
C ALA A 66 16.87 24.68 -29.82
N ALA A 67 18.09 25.22 -29.87
CA ALA A 67 19.30 24.46 -29.59
C ALA A 67 19.39 24.13 -28.08
N PHE A 68 19.15 25.12 -27.22
CA PHE A 68 19.14 24.95 -25.78
C PHE A 68 18.14 23.87 -25.33
N GLU A 69 16.88 23.91 -25.77
CA GLU A 69 15.89 22.89 -25.38
C GLU A 69 16.25 21.48 -25.86
N ARG A 70 16.88 21.36 -27.05
CA ARG A 70 17.37 20.05 -27.54
C ARG A 70 18.49 19.51 -26.67
N ASP A 71 19.42 20.35 -26.24
CA ASP A 71 20.53 19.93 -25.40
C ASP A 71 20.07 19.65 -23.97
N VAL A 72 19.14 20.43 -23.40
CA VAL A 72 18.48 20.12 -22.12
C VAL A 72 17.76 18.79 -22.19
N ALA A 73 17.02 18.51 -23.26
CA ALA A 73 16.34 17.23 -23.45
C ALA A 73 17.33 16.07 -23.55
N ARG A 74 18.46 16.26 -24.22
CA ARG A 74 19.53 15.25 -24.33
C ARG A 74 20.17 14.97 -22.97
N THR A 75 20.55 16.00 -22.22
CA THR A 75 21.12 15.87 -20.88
C THR A 75 20.12 15.21 -19.94
N ARG A 76 18.84 15.56 -20.01
CA ARG A 76 17.77 14.90 -19.27
C ARG A 76 17.68 13.41 -19.62
N ALA A 77 17.78 13.04 -20.89
CA ALA A 77 17.78 11.64 -21.30
C ALA A 77 18.98 10.86 -20.73
N VAL A 78 20.18 11.46 -20.73
CA VAL A 78 21.37 10.86 -20.10
C VAL A 78 21.16 10.71 -18.59
N LEU A 79 20.72 11.75 -17.90
CA LEU A 79 20.45 11.69 -16.46
C LEU A 79 19.33 10.70 -16.12
N ALA A 80 18.31 10.57 -16.96
CA ALA A 80 17.22 9.59 -16.81
C ALA A 80 17.68 8.15 -17.07
N SER A 81 18.70 7.93 -17.91
CA SER A 81 19.27 6.61 -18.16
C SER A 81 20.08 6.06 -16.97
N ILE A 82 20.52 6.94 -16.06
CA ILE A 82 21.30 6.61 -14.86
C ILE A 82 20.48 6.79 -13.58
N ALA A 83 19.44 7.62 -13.63
CA ALA A 83 18.41 7.62 -12.60
C ALA A 83 17.95 6.17 -12.41
N PRO A 84 17.92 5.65 -11.17
CA PRO A 84 17.38 4.32 -10.95
C PRO A 84 16.01 4.32 -11.58
N SER A 85 15.84 3.47 -12.59
CA SER A 85 14.56 3.26 -13.26
C SER A 85 13.51 3.17 -12.16
N ALA A 86 12.58 4.11 -12.13
CA ALA A 86 11.32 3.84 -11.46
C ALA A 86 10.78 2.61 -12.20
N LEU A 87 10.91 1.43 -11.57
CA LEU A 87 10.80 0.08 -12.13
C LEU A 87 12.11 -0.54 -12.65
N THR A 88 13.11 -0.68 -11.80
CA THR A 88 13.85 -1.96 -11.70
C THR A 88 14.11 -2.28 -10.23
N THR A 89 13.05 -2.50 -9.47
CA THR A 89 13.11 -3.57 -8.47
C THR A 89 13.43 -4.82 -9.28
N ASP A 90 14.45 -5.61 -8.92
CA ASP A 90 14.56 -6.97 -9.48
C ASP A 90 13.15 -7.59 -9.37
N PRO A 91 12.53 -8.07 -10.46
CA PRO A 91 11.20 -8.66 -10.38
C PRO A 91 11.11 -9.78 -9.33
N ARG A 92 12.26 -10.36 -8.94
CA ARG A 92 12.41 -11.34 -7.86
C ARG A 92 12.41 -10.75 -6.45
N LEU A 93 12.54 -9.43 -6.30
CA LEU A 93 12.57 -8.66 -5.04
C LEU A 93 11.40 -7.67 -4.88
N ALA A 94 10.56 -7.47 -5.91
CA ALA A 94 9.39 -6.61 -5.81
C ALA A 94 8.27 -7.31 -5.05
N VAL A 95 8.03 -6.90 -3.80
CA VAL A 95 6.85 -7.34 -3.05
C VAL A 95 5.60 -6.88 -3.77
N GLU A 96 4.64 -7.78 -3.95
CA GLU A 96 3.32 -7.37 -4.40
C GLU A 96 2.74 -6.38 -3.38
N ALA A 97 2.44 -5.15 -3.82
CA ALA A 97 1.96 -4.06 -2.96
C ALA A 97 0.82 -4.47 -2.01
N VAL A 98 -0.04 -5.39 -2.45
CA VAL A 98 -1.13 -5.94 -1.63
C VAL A 98 -0.66 -6.62 -0.35
N LEU A 99 0.53 -7.23 -0.33
CA LEU A 99 1.09 -7.85 0.88
C LEU A 99 1.52 -6.81 1.92
N LEU A 100 1.81 -5.58 1.49
CA LEU A 100 2.14 -4.46 2.37
C LEU A 100 0.89 -3.75 2.94
N THR A 101 -0.30 -4.25 2.60
CA THR A 101 -1.57 -3.75 3.19
C THR A 101 -1.92 -4.41 4.50
N THR A 102 -1.40 -5.61 4.74
CA THR A 102 -1.78 -6.46 5.88
C THR A 102 -0.66 -6.52 6.90
N THR A 103 -1.01 -6.43 8.19
CA THR A 103 -0.09 -6.58 9.32
C THR A 103 -0.53 -7.70 10.26
N HIS A 104 0.44 -8.33 10.92
CA HIS A 104 0.19 -9.20 12.05
C HIS A 104 -0.20 -8.35 13.25
N ILE A 105 -1.28 -8.72 13.93
CA ILE A 105 -1.71 -8.11 15.19
C ILE A 105 -1.42 -9.09 16.31
N ARG A 106 -0.66 -8.65 17.32
CA ARG A 106 -0.52 -9.34 18.59
C ARG A 106 -1.21 -8.53 19.68
N THR A 107 -2.07 -9.18 20.46
CA THR A 107 -2.84 -8.55 21.53
C THR A 107 -2.17 -8.81 22.88
N TYR A 108 -2.16 -7.82 23.77
CA TYR A 108 -1.48 -7.93 25.07
C TYR A 108 -2.39 -7.49 26.21
N ASN A 109 -2.21 -8.13 27.37
CA ASN A 109 -2.73 -7.70 28.66
C ASN A 109 -1.56 -7.63 29.66
N GLY A 110 -1.18 -6.41 30.05
CA GLY A 110 0.07 -6.10 30.71
C GLY A 110 1.26 -6.61 29.89
N THR A 111 2.08 -7.46 30.50
CA THR A 111 3.23 -8.09 29.82
C THR A 111 2.86 -9.40 29.11
N HIS A 112 1.62 -9.87 29.21
CA HIS A 112 1.20 -11.16 28.71
C HIS A 112 0.66 -11.06 27.28
N LEU A 113 1.25 -11.83 26.35
CA LEU A 113 0.73 -12.01 24.99
C LEU A 113 -0.55 -12.87 25.04
N SER A 114 -1.67 -12.35 24.56
CA SER A 114 -2.96 -13.05 24.59
C SER A 114 -3.20 -13.86 23.31
N THR A 115 -3.36 -13.19 22.17
CA THR A 115 -3.69 -13.83 20.89
C THR A 115 -3.03 -13.14 19.70
N GLY A 116 -2.96 -13.87 18.58
CA GLY A 116 -2.57 -13.33 17.27
C GLY A 116 -3.79 -13.21 16.34
N ALA A 117 -3.80 -12.17 15.52
CA ALA A 117 -4.83 -11.86 14.54
C ALA A 117 -4.22 -11.15 13.31
N SER A 118 -5.04 -10.86 12.32
CA SER A 118 -4.66 -10.07 11.16
C SER A 118 -5.31 -8.68 11.23
N GLY A 119 -4.70 -7.72 10.57
CA GLY A 119 -5.34 -6.45 10.29
C GLY A 119 -4.80 -5.87 8.99
N PHE A 120 -5.43 -4.82 8.50
CA PHE A 120 -4.97 -4.14 7.29
C PHE A 120 -5.18 -2.63 7.38
N PHE A 121 -4.53 -1.89 6.49
CA PHE A 121 -4.58 -0.44 6.48
C PHE A 121 -5.65 0.09 5.54
N PHE A 122 -6.40 1.09 6.01
CA PHE A 122 -7.37 1.83 5.21
C PHE A 122 -7.12 3.33 5.37
N ARG A 123 -7.10 4.06 4.26
CA ARG A 123 -6.91 5.51 4.20
C ARG A 123 -8.22 6.19 3.82
N ARG A 124 -8.60 7.19 4.61
CA ARG A 124 -9.74 8.07 4.32
C ARG A 124 -9.22 9.50 4.37
N ASP A 125 -9.18 10.14 3.21
CA ASP A 125 -8.54 11.44 3.03
C ASP A 125 -7.07 11.36 3.52
N GLU A 126 -6.64 12.22 4.44
CA GLU A 126 -5.28 12.19 5.01
C GLU A 126 -5.14 11.29 6.24
N ARG A 127 -6.21 10.60 6.66
CA ARG A 127 -6.22 9.79 7.89
C ARG A 127 -5.98 8.32 7.56
N LEU A 128 -5.08 7.70 8.34
CA LEU A 128 -4.75 6.29 8.24
C LEU A 128 -5.43 5.52 9.37
N PHE A 129 -5.99 4.37 9.06
CA PHE A 129 -6.65 3.49 10.01
C PHE A 129 -6.07 2.08 9.91
N LEU A 130 -5.91 1.43 11.06
CA LEU A 130 -5.78 -0.01 11.15
C LEU A 130 -7.16 -0.62 11.34
N VAL A 131 -7.51 -1.56 10.46
CA VAL A 131 -8.76 -2.30 10.47
C VAL A 131 -8.51 -3.72 10.99
N SER A 132 -9.39 -4.21 11.85
CA SER A 132 -9.46 -5.63 12.24
C SER A 132 -10.89 -5.97 12.67
N ASN A 133 -11.13 -7.17 13.22
CA ASN A 133 -12.43 -7.48 13.83
C ASN A 133 -12.56 -6.85 15.22
N ARG A 134 -13.80 -6.61 15.65
CA ARG A 134 -14.09 -6.14 17.01
C ARG A 134 -13.58 -7.14 18.05
N HIS A 135 -13.82 -8.44 17.84
CA HIS A 135 -13.41 -9.48 18.77
C HIS A 135 -11.89 -9.61 18.96
N VAL A 136 -11.07 -8.99 18.09
CA VAL A 136 -9.62 -8.90 18.29
C VAL A 136 -9.28 -7.86 19.36
N PHE A 137 -10.05 -6.76 19.43
CA PHE A 137 -9.86 -5.68 20.41
C PHE A 137 -10.62 -5.92 21.71
N ILE A 138 -11.77 -6.58 21.64
CA ILE A 138 -12.56 -6.99 22.80
C ILE A 138 -13.53 -8.12 22.45
N ASP A 139 -13.49 -9.21 23.23
CA ASP A 139 -14.45 -10.30 23.16
C ASP A 139 -14.87 -10.74 24.57
N GLU A 140 -15.92 -10.10 25.09
CA GLU A 140 -16.44 -10.31 26.44
C GLU A 140 -16.86 -11.78 26.69
N PRO A 141 -17.55 -12.48 25.76
CA PRO A 141 -17.87 -13.90 25.92
C PRO A 141 -16.68 -14.82 26.19
N SER A 142 -15.50 -14.55 25.61
CA SER A 142 -14.29 -15.34 25.86
C SER A 142 -13.39 -14.75 26.96
N GLY A 143 -13.74 -13.58 27.51
CA GLY A 143 -12.93 -12.84 28.47
C GLY A 143 -11.71 -12.14 27.86
N HIS A 144 -11.62 -12.08 26.53
CA HIS A 144 -10.48 -11.45 25.84
C HIS A 144 -10.59 -9.93 25.87
N THR A 145 -9.75 -9.30 26.69
CA THR A 145 -9.77 -7.86 27.01
C THR A 145 -8.34 -7.27 27.01
N PRO A 146 -7.66 -7.22 25.85
CA PRO A 146 -6.30 -6.70 25.77
C PRO A 146 -6.24 -5.19 26.04
N ASP A 147 -5.17 -4.70 26.67
CA ASP A 147 -4.96 -3.26 26.86
C ASP A 147 -4.35 -2.55 25.64
N ARG A 148 -3.60 -3.31 24.83
CA ARG A 148 -2.93 -2.82 23.63
C ARG A 148 -2.81 -3.90 22.57
N ILE A 149 -2.50 -3.45 21.37
CA ILE A 149 -2.02 -4.30 20.28
C ILE A 149 -0.63 -3.88 19.85
N GLU A 150 0.11 -4.82 19.28
CA GLU A 150 1.37 -4.57 18.60
C GLU A 150 1.26 -5.05 17.16
N ILE A 151 1.77 -4.24 16.24
CA ILE A 151 1.83 -4.53 14.82
C ILE A 151 3.27 -4.47 14.32
N GLU A 152 3.58 -5.22 13.27
CA GLU A 152 4.89 -5.20 12.62
C GLU A 152 4.80 -4.36 11.34
N LEU A 153 5.70 -3.40 11.19
CA LEU A 153 5.75 -2.50 10.04
C LEU A 153 7.13 -2.59 9.39
N HIS A 154 7.18 -2.88 8.10
CA HIS A 154 8.42 -2.78 7.33
C HIS A 154 8.95 -1.34 7.36
N THR A 155 10.28 -1.20 7.35
CA THR A 155 10.96 0.12 7.43
C THR A 155 11.92 0.37 6.27
N ASP A 156 12.00 -0.58 5.34
CA ASP A 156 12.81 -0.47 4.14
C ASP A 156 12.09 -1.19 2.99
N ALA A 157 11.93 -0.51 1.86
CA ALA A 157 11.20 -1.03 0.70
C ALA A 157 12.04 -2.01 -0.14
N ARG A 158 13.35 -2.09 0.12
CA ARG A 158 14.31 -2.96 -0.59
C ARG A 158 14.82 -4.10 0.28
N ASP A 159 14.69 -3.97 1.60
CA ASP A 159 15.08 -4.98 2.58
C ASP A 159 13.94 -5.29 3.57
N LEU A 160 13.15 -6.29 3.22
CA LEU A 160 11.97 -6.71 3.98
C LEU A 160 12.31 -7.40 5.31
N THR A 161 13.59 -7.70 5.54
CA THR A 161 14.03 -8.20 6.85
C THR A 161 14.02 -7.08 7.91
N ARG A 162 13.94 -5.81 7.46
CA ARG A 162 13.92 -4.64 8.33
C ARG A 162 12.49 -4.23 8.66
N TYR A 163 12.09 -4.50 9.89
CA TYR A 163 10.79 -4.11 10.43
C TYR A 163 10.94 -3.45 11.79
N ALA A 164 9.88 -2.75 12.20
CA ALA A 164 9.73 -2.20 13.53
C ALA A 164 8.40 -2.67 14.13
N THR A 165 8.41 -2.99 15.42
CA THR A 165 7.18 -3.24 16.17
C THR A 165 6.60 -1.91 16.62
N PHE A 166 5.35 -1.66 16.27
CA PHE A 166 4.61 -0.47 16.68
C PHE A 166 3.50 -0.84 17.66
N SER A 167 3.54 -0.24 18.84
CA SER A 167 2.61 -0.52 19.93
C SER A 167 1.49 0.51 19.99
N ILE A 168 0.25 0.04 20.06
CA ILE A 168 -0.95 0.87 19.97
C ILE A 168 -1.86 0.55 21.17
N PRO A 169 -2.07 1.50 22.10
CA PRO A 169 -3.03 1.30 23.20
C PRO A 169 -4.44 1.19 22.63
N LEU A 170 -5.25 0.26 23.16
CA LEU A 170 -6.66 0.15 22.80
C LEU A 170 -7.53 1.08 23.65
N TYR A 171 -7.05 1.50 24.82
CA TYR A 171 -7.77 2.34 25.75
C TYR A 171 -6.92 3.53 26.23
N GLY A 172 -7.55 4.68 26.39
CA GLY A 172 -6.94 5.89 26.96
C GLY A 172 -7.95 6.57 27.89
N ASN A 173 -7.54 6.89 29.13
CA ASN A 173 -8.42 7.45 30.15
C ASN A 173 -9.71 6.64 30.39
N GLY A 174 -9.63 5.31 30.26
CA GLY A 174 -10.78 4.40 30.40
C GLY A 174 -11.73 4.35 29.20
N LEU A 175 -11.45 5.07 28.12
CA LEU A 175 -12.25 5.07 26.89
C LEU A 175 -11.54 4.29 25.78
N ALA A 176 -12.32 3.61 24.94
CA ALA A 176 -11.81 2.94 23.75
C ALA A 176 -11.25 3.98 22.76
N LEU A 177 -10.05 3.73 22.25
CA LEU A 177 -9.41 4.53 21.20
C LEU A 177 -9.77 4.03 19.79
N TRP A 178 -10.42 2.87 19.71
CA TRP A 178 -10.94 2.27 18.50
C TRP A 178 -12.44 2.53 18.36
N ARG A 179 -12.95 2.39 17.13
CA ARG A 179 -14.34 2.62 16.74
C ARG A 179 -14.95 1.32 16.23
N GLN A 180 -16.23 1.12 16.50
CA GLN A 180 -17.07 0.04 15.97
C GLN A 180 -18.39 0.60 15.48
N ALA A 181 -19.11 -0.22 14.72
CA ALA A 181 -20.44 0.10 14.21
C ALA A 181 -21.45 -0.92 14.75
N ALA A 182 -22.72 -0.52 14.68
CA ALA A 182 -23.85 -1.43 14.80
C ALA A 182 -24.79 -1.14 13.62
N ASP A 183 -25.45 -2.17 13.13
CA ASP A 183 -26.52 -2.05 12.15
C ASP A 183 -27.84 -2.57 12.75
N THR A 184 -28.88 -2.69 11.92
CA THR A 184 -30.20 -3.18 12.34
C THR A 184 -30.19 -4.61 12.88
N ALA A 185 -29.17 -5.40 12.55
CA ALA A 185 -29.02 -6.79 12.96
C ALA A 185 -28.11 -6.95 14.19
N GLY A 186 -27.44 -5.88 14.62
CA GLY A 186 -26.71 -5.80 15.88
C GLY A 186 -25.29 -5.22 15.73
N PRO A 187 -24.39 -5.51 16.69
CA PRO A 187 -22.99 -5.10 16.61
C PRO A 187 -22.30 -5.70 15.38
N VAL A 188 -21.60 -4.84 14.64
CA VAL A 188 -20.74 -5.26 13.52
C VAL A 188 -19.40 -5.72 14.10
N ASP A 189 -18.94 -6.90 13.73
CA ASP A 189 -17.64 -7.42 14.17
C ASP A 189 -16.48 -6.89 13.30
N VAL A 190 -16.43 -5.56 13.16
CA VAL A 190 -15.37 -4.80 12.50
C VAL A 190 -15.05 -3.60 13.36
N ALA A 191 -13.76 -3.37 13.60
CA ALA A 191 -13.28 -2.24 14.36
C ALA A 191 -12.11 -1.56 13.65
N VAL A 192 -12.01 -0.25 13.84
CA VAL A 192 -10.90 0.56 13.31
C VAL A 192 -10.24 1.37 14.41
N ILE A 193 -8.93 1.53 14.33
CA ILE A 193 -8.18 2.46 15.17
C ILE A 193 -7.38 3.40 14.27
N GLU A 194 -7.49 4.70 14.54
CA GLU A 194 -6.78 5.72 13.77
C GLU A 194 -5.29 5.73 14.15
N LEU A 195 -4.43 5.64 13.15
CA LEU A 195 -2.99 5.72 13.29
C LEU A 195 -2.53 7.14 12.96
N GLN A 196 -1.79 7.74 13.88
CA GLN A 196 -1.17 9.04 13.67
C GLN A 196 0.10 8.84 12.82
N ALA A 197 0.06 9.26 11.55
CA ALA A 197 1.16 9.05 10.60
C ALA A 197 2.51 9.58 11.11
N ASN A 198 2.52 10.68 11.85
CA ASN A 198 3.72 11.26 12.46
C ASN A 198 4.29 10.46 13.65
N ARG A 199 3.58 9.44 14.13
CA ARG A 199 4.04 8.53 15.20
C ARG A 199 4.54 7.19 14.66
N LEU A 200 4.30 6.89 13.39
CA LEU A 200 4.80 5.66 12.79
C LEU A 200 6.34 5.66 12.81
N PRO A 201 6.97 4.46 12.88
CA PRO A 201 8.41 4.34 12.75
C PRO A 201 8.95 5.07 11.51
N ALA A 202 10.13 5.66 11.64
CA ALA A 202 10.77 6.32 10.50
C ALA A 202 11.02 5.30 9.37
N GLY A 203 10.69 5.69 8.14
CA GLY A 203 10.84 4.84 6.97
C GLY A 203 9.77 3.76 6.82
N THR A 204 8.67 3.81 7.60
CA THR A 204 7.56 2.85 7.44
C THR A 204 7.14 2.69 5.98
N VAL A 205 7.12 1.44 5.54
CA VAL A 205 6.65 1.01 4.22
C VAL A 205 5.36 0.24 4.44
N LEU A 206 4.26 0.81 3.97
CA LEU A 206 2.95 0.17 3.97
C LEU A 206 2.16 0.66 2.76
N GLU A 207 1.17 -0.13 2.39
CA GLU A 207 0.14 0.24 1.42
C GLU A 207 -1.21 0.26 2.13
N ALA A 208 -2.14 1.09 1.69
CA ALA A 208 -3.46 1.19 2.32
C ALA A 208 -4.56 1.17 1.28
N PHE A 209 -5.61 0.38 1.54
CA PHE A 209 -6.84 0.49 0.77
C PHE A 209 -7.47 1.86 1.01
N ASP A 210 -8.32 2.28 0.10
CA ASP A 210 -9.04 3.54 0.17
C ASP A 210 -10.44 3.35 -0.45
N PRO A 211 -11.33 4.36 -0.42
CA PRO A 211 -12.68 4.23 -0.97
C PRO A 211 -12.76 3.77 -2.43
N SER A 212 -11.74 4.04 -3.27
CA SER A 212 -11.71 3.58 -4.67
C SER A 212 -11.59 2.05 -4.79
N HIS A 213 -11.01 1.40 -3.77
CA HIS A 213 -10.85 -0.06 -3.71
C HIS A 213 -12.14 -0.77 -3.29
N LEU A 214 -13.16 -0.06 -2.81
CA LEU A 214 -14.48 -0.62 -2.48
C LEU A 214 -15.40 -0.66 -3.71
N ALA A 215 -15.19 0.24 -4.67
CA ALA A 215 -16.06 0.39 -5.83
C ALA A 215 -16.04 -0.86 -6.73
N ASN A 216 -17.22 -1.22 -7.26
CA ASN A 216 -17.37 -2.36 -8.19
C ASN A 216 -16.82 -2.07 -9.60
N GLU A 217 -16.63 -0.80 -10.00
CA GLU A 217 -16.09 -0.39 -11.31
C GLU A 217 -16.71 -1.09 -12.53
N GLU A 218 -18.04 -1.29 -12.52
CA GLU A 218 -18.78 -2.00 -13.58
C GLU A 218 -18.45 -3.50 -13.69
N GLU A 219 -17.74 -4.07 -12.70
CA GLU A 219 -17.52 -5.51 -12.53
C GLU A 219 -18.40 -6.02 -11.38
N ASP A 220 -19.51 -6.68 -11.72
CA ASP A 220 -20.37 -7.31 -10.72
C ASP A 220 -19.64 -8.45 -10.02
N VAL A 221 -19.91 -8.58 -8.72
CA VAL A 221 -19.38 -9.65 -7.87
C VAL A 221 -20.39 -10.80 -7.86
N ALA A 222 -19.93 -12.00 -8.25
CA ALA A 222 -20.79 -13.16 -8.40
C ALA A 222 -20.41 -14.32 -7.47
N ILE A 223 -21.38 -15.19 -7.17
CA ILE A 223 -21.12 -16.47 -6.49
C ILE A 223 -20.07 -17.25 -7.30
N GLY A 224 -19.11 -17.84 -6.60
CA GLY A 224 -18.01 -18.58 -7.22
C GLY A 224 -16.84 -17.73 -7.70
N ASP A 225 -16.92 -16.38 -7.64
CA ASP A 225 -15.75 -15.53 -7.89
C ASP A 225 -14.61 -15.90 -6.92
N THR A 226 -13.39 -16.01 -7.46
CA THR A 226 -12.18 -16.29 -6.69
C THR A 226 -11.79 -15.08 -5.85
N LEU A 227 -11.58 -15.32 -4.56
CA LEU A 227 -11.14 -14.36 -3.58
C LEU A 227 -9.76 -14.72 -3.04
N MET A 228 -9.09 -13.73 -2.47
CA MET A 228 -7.84 -13.87 -1.73
C MET A 228 -8.06 -13.33 -0.32
N VAL A 229 -7.74 -14.15 0.68
CA VAL A 229 -7.68 -13.75 2.09
C VAL A 229 -6.21 -13.69 2.49
N ILE A 230 -5.69 -12.50 2.76
CA ILE A 230 -4.28 -12.27 3.07
C ILE A 230 -4.13 -12.02 4.57
N GLY A 231 -3.44 -12.89 5.29
CA GLY A 231 -3.34 -12.77 6.75
C GLY A 231 -2.31 -13.69 7.39
N PHE A 232 -2.43 -13.85 8.71
CA PHE A 232 -1.49 -14.56 9.58
C PHE A 232 -2.18 -15.76 10.27
N PRO A 233 -2.60 -16.80 9.51
CA PRO A 233 -3.29 -17.96 10.06
C PRO A 233 -2.41 -18.66 11.11
N LEU A 234 -2.90 -18.79 12.34
CA LEU A 234 -2.18 -19.34 13.50
C LEU A 234 -0.86 -18.61 13.79
N GLY A 235 -0.72 -17.36 13.35
CA GLY A 235 0.53 -16.62 13.39
C GLY A 235 1.58 -17.14 12.40
N PHE A 236 1.21 -18.02 11.46
CA PHE A 236 2.11 -18.52 10.41
C PHE A 236 2.32 -17.45 9.34
N HIS A 237 3.58 -17.15 9.07
CA HIS A 237 4.04 -16.15 8.10
C HIS A 237 5.50 -16.42 7.73
N ASP A 238 6.03 -15.69 6.75
CA ASP A 238 7.46 -15.65 6.50
C ASP A 238 8.16 -14.95 7.68
N THR A 239 8.93 -15.68 8.48
CA THR A 239 9.62 -15.12 9.65
C THR A 239 10.92 -14.40 9.31
N VAL A 240 11.36 -14.44 8.05
CA VAL A 240 12.54 -13.70 7.57
C VAL A 240 12.09 -12.35 7.01
N HIS A 241 11.06 -12.34 6.17
CA HIS A 241 10.58 -11.13 5.51
C HIS A 241 9.30 -10.55 6.11
N HIS A 242 8.74 -11.18 7.14
CA HIS A 242 7.56 -10.70 7.88
C HIS A 242 6.31 -10.48 7.01
N LEU A 243 6.16 -11.24 5.92
CA LEU A 243 5.04 -11.13 4.99
C LEU A 243 3.90 -12.09 5.34
N ALA A 244 2.67 -11.60 5.18
CA ALA A 244 1.45 -12.38 5.33
C ALA A 244 1.34 -13.52 4.30
N VAL A 245 0.52 -14.52 4.61
CA VAL A 245 0.19 -15.60 3.68
C VAL A 245 -1.15 -15.32 3.00
N ALA A 246 -1.18 -15.51 1.68
CA ALA A 246 -2.41 -15.42 0.90
C ALA A 246 -3.08 -16.79 0.77
N ARG A 247 -4.37 -16.87 1.07
CA ARG A 247 -5.21 -18.06 0.92
C ARG A 247 -6.29 -17.80 -0.12
N SER A 248 -6.44 -18.74 -1.06
CA SER A 248 -7.56 -18.73 -2.00
C SER A 248 -8.87 -19.02 -1.26
N ALA A 249 -9.93 -18.34 -1.68
CA ALA A 249 -11.29 -18.49 -1.23
C ALA A 249 -12.26 -18.32 -2.40
N SER A 250 -13.53 -18.66 -2.22
CA SER A 250 -14.59 -18.33 -3.17
C SER A 250 -15.79 -17.70 -2.47
N ILE A 251 -16.57 -16.91 -3.20
CA ILE A 251 -17.86 -16.42 -2.70
C ILE A 251 -18.85 -17.59 -2.60
N ALA A 252 -19.37 -17.81 -1.40
CA ALA A 252 -20.22 -18.95 -1.05
C ALA A 252 -21.68 -18.56 -0.72
N SER A 253 -22.04 -17.28 -0.84
CA SER A 253 -23.42 -16.80 -0.73
C SER A 253 -23.68 -15.69 -1.75
N ALA A 254 -24.95 -15.36 -2.02
CA ALA A 254 -25.30 -14.25 -2.90
C ALA A 254 -24.67 -12.93 -2.40
N TYR A 255 -23.68 -12.41 -3.14
CA TYR A 255 -23.00 -11.17 -2.77
C TYR A 255 -23.94 -9.97 -2.93
N GLY A 256 -23.87 -9.02 -1.99
CA GLY A 256 -24.82 -7.91 -1.88
C GLY A 256 -26.12 -8.28 -1.15
N VAL A 257 -26.35 -9.56 -0.86
CA VAL A 257 -27.43 -10.01 0.01
C VAL A 257 -26.86 -10.32 1.38
N ARG A 258 -27.42 -9.69 2.42
CA ARG A 258 -27.03 -9.91 3.81
C ARG A 258 -27.39 -11.32 4.26
N PHE A 259 -26.39 -12.14 4.57
CA PHE A 259 -26.62 -13.52 4.99
C PHE A 259 -27.28 -13.53 6.37
N GLN A 260 -28.44 -14.19 6.51
CA GLN A 260 -29.25 -14.16 7.74
C GLN A 260 -29.57 -12.74 8.25
N GLN A 261 -29.72 -11.78 7.32
CA GLN A 261 -29.93 -10.35 7.62
C GLN A 261 -28.75 -9.64 8.31
N GLN A 262 -27.61 -10.32 8.47
CA GLN A 262 -26.40 -9.76 9.06
C GLN A 262 -25.54 -9.09 7.98
N GLY A 263 -24.77 -8.07 8.36
CA GLY A 263 -23.88 -7.30 7.49
C GLY A 263 -22.67 -8.06 6.90
N TYR A 264 -22.77 -9.38 6.70
CA TYR A 264 -21.74 -10.22 6.13
C TYR A 264 -22.25 -11.13 5.01
N PHE A 265 -21.31 -11.68 4.25
CA PHE A 265 -21.50 -12.74 3.27
C PHE A 265 -20.64 -13.96 3.63
N LEU A 266 -20.89 -15.10 2.98
CA LEU A 266 -20.13 -16.31 3.19
C LEU A 266 -19.01 -16.47 2.18
N THR A 267 -17.87 -16.97 2.66
CA THR A 267 -16.74 -17.40 1.84
C THR A 267 -16.39 -18.85 2.13
N ASP A 268 -16.15 -19.64 1.10
CA ASP A 268 -15.58 -20.98 1.23
C ASP A 268 -14.06 -20.88 1.18
N ALA A 269 -13.41 -21.19 2.32
CA ALA A 269 -11.97 -21.17 2.44
C ALA A 269 -11.49 -21.98 3.64
N ARG A 270 -10.33 -22.63 3.50
CA ARG A 270 -9.59 -23.18 4.64
C ARG A 270 -8.86 -22.05 5.39
N THR A 271 -9.58 -21.30 6.21
CA THR A 271 -8.97 -20.33 7.13
C THR A 271 -8.78 -20.92 8.51
N HIS A 272 -7.92 -20.31 9.31
CA HIS A 272 -7.63 -20.74 10.68
C HIS A 272 -7.74 -19.53 11.63
N ARG A 273 -7.83 -19.78 12.94
CA ARG A 273 -7.67 -18.72 13.96
C ARG A 273 -6.42 -17.90 13.63
N GLY A 274 -6.45 -16.58 13.80
CA GLY A 274 -5.36 -15.68 13.40
C GLY A 274 -5.58 -15.00 12.04
N SER A 275 -6.47 -15.55 11.19
CA SER A 275 -6.93 -14.86 9.98
C SER A 275 -8.01 -13.79 10.26
N SER A 276 -8.58 -13.75 11.47
CA SER A 276 -9.54 -12.73 11.88
C SER A 276 -8.99 -11.33 11.66
N GLY A 277 -9.73 -10.50 10.93
CA GLY A 277 -9.37 -9.14 10.54
C GLY A 277 -8.62 -9.05 9.21
N ALA A 278 -8.35 -10.18 8.54
CA ALA A 278 -7.72 -10.19 7.23
C ALA A 278 -8.63 -9.57 6.15
N PRO A 279 -8.08 -8.79 5.20
CA PRO A 279 -8.84 -8.31 4.06
C PRO A 279 -9.25 -9.47 3.15
N VAL A 280 -10.48 -9.41 2.66
CA VAL A 280 -11.03 -10.32 1.65
C VAL A 280 -11.07 -9.59 0.32
N LEU A 281 -10.24 -10.03 -0.61
CA LEU A 281 -9.94 -9.31 -1.85
C LEU A 281 -10.40 -10.08 -3.07
N ARG A 282 -10.82 -9.36 -4.10
CA ARG A 282 -11.02 -9.87 -5.45
C ARG A 282 -10.03 -9.20 -6.39
N ARG A 283 -9.46 -9.97 -7.32
CA ARG A 283 -8.67 -9.40 -8.41
C ARG A 283 -9.60 -8.90 -9.52
N ARG A 284 -9.50 -7.63 -9.89
CA ARG A 284 -10.24 -7.02 -11.00
C ARG A 284 -9.76 -7.58 -12.33
N ARG A 285 -10.69 -7.77 -13.28
CA ARG A 285 -10.36 -8.27 -14.63
C ARG A 285 -9.83 -7.15 -15.53
N ARG A 286 -10.29 -5.92 -15.32
CA ARG A 286 -9.89 -4.72 -16.06
C ARG A 286 -9.14 -3.78 -15.13
N THR A 287 -7.84 -3.62 -15.33
CA THR A 287 -7.06 -2.55 -14.70
C THR A 287 -7.18 -1.29 -15.54
N ARG A 288 -8.09 -0.38 -15.19
CA ARG A 288 -8.21 0.91 -15.87
C ARG A 288 -7.10 1.85 -15.40
N GLY A 289 -6.03 1.99 -16.19
CA GLY A 289 -5.06 3.11 -16.19
C GLY A 289 -4.74 3.73 -14.83
N ALA A 290 -4.52 2.90 -13.81
CA ALA A 290 -4.60 3.36 -12.44
C ALA A 290 -3.23 3.78 -11.88
N SER A 291 -3.24 4.88 -11.14
CA SER A 291 -2.08 5.47 -10.46
C SER A 291 -1.69 4.75 -9.16
N SER A 292 -2.52 3.80 -8.68
CA SER A 292 -2.31 3.05 -7.44
C SER A 292 -1.74 1.65 -7.71
N SER A 293 -0.73 1.27 -6.93
CA SER A 293 -0.14 -0.07 -6.90
C SER A 293 -1.16 -1.16 -6.51
N LEU A 294 -2.23 -0.78 -5.81
CA LEU A 294 -3.33 -1.65 -5.38
C LEU A 294 -4.51 -1.71 -6.35
N SER A 295 -4.47 -0.97 -7.46
CA SER A 295 -5.56 -0.91 -8.45
C SER A 295 -6.08 -2.24 -9.03
N PRO A 296 -5.29 -3.34 -9.11
CA PRO A 296 -5.83 -4.62 -9.54
C PRO A 296 -6.72 -5.28 -8.49
N TRP A 297 -6.81 -4.74 -7.28
CA TRP A 297 -7.51 -5.33 -6.14
C TRP A 297 -8.75 -4.54 -5.78
N GLN A 298 -9.82 -5.28 -5.48
CA GLN A 298 -11.02 -4.77 -4.86
C GLN A 298 -11.16 -5.39 -3.47
N LEU A 299 -11.39 -4.54 -2.47
CA LEU A 299 -11.66 -4.96 -1.09
C LEU A 299 -13.17 -5.22 -0.95
N LEU A 300 -13.55 -6.48 -0.75
CA LEU A 300 -14.95 -6.89 -0.61
C LEU A 300 -15.39 -6.98 0.86
N GLY A 301 -14.48 -7.36 1.75
CA GLY A 301 -14.83 -7.55 3.13
C GLY A 301 -13.67 -7.74 4.09
N VAL A 302 -14.04 -7.97 5.36
CA VAL A 302 -13.14 -8.28 6.47
C VAL A 302 -13.46 -9.68 6.96
N HIS A 303 -12.50 -10.60 6.86
CA HIS A 303 -12.66 -11.97 7.34
C HIS A 303 -12.87 -11.96 8.85
N SER A 304 -13.87 -12.69 9.35
CA SER A 304 -14.19 -12.80 10.78
C SER A 304 -14.00 -14.25 11.26
N THR A 305 -15.09 -14.96 11.55
CA THR A 305 -15.08 -16.29 12.14
C THR A 305 -15.57 -17.35 11.15
N ARG A 306 -15.26 -18.61 11.46
CA ARG A 306 -15.86 -19.76 10.77
C ARG A 306 -17.36 -19.75 11.05
N MET A 307 -18.15 -19.94 9.99
CA MET A 307 -19.57 -20.20 10.14
C MET A 307 -19.74 -21.64 10.60
N ASP A 308 -20.43 -21.83 11.72
CA ASP A 308 -20.71 -23.16 12.22
C ASP A 308 -22.21 -23.38 12.46
N MET A 309 -22.68 -24.58 12.18
CA MET A 309 -24.04 -25.01 12.49
C MET A 309 -24.09 -25.42 13.96
N ARG A 310 -24.79 -24.64 14.78
CA ARG A 310 -24.93 -24.91 16.23
C ARG A 310 -25.49 -26.31 16.56
N THR A 311 -26.14 -26.96 15.60
CA THR A 311 -26.75 -28.29 15.74
C THR A 311 -25.90 -29.43 15.19
N ARG A 312 -24.68 -29.17 14.69
CA ARG A 312 -23.85 -30.23 14.14
C ARG A 312 -23.25 -31.10 15.23
N ASP A 313 -23.05 -32.38 14.93
CA ASP A 313 -22.30 -33.27 15.79
C ASP A 313 -20.80 -33.05 15.55
N LEU A 314 -20.05 -32.66 16.59
CA LEU A 314 -18.62 -32.37 16.46
C LEU A 314 -17.76 -33.61 16.21
N LEU A 315 -18.28 -34.81 16.48
CA LEU A 315 -17.58 -36.09 16.29
C LEU A 315 -17.89 -36.72 14.94
N GLU A 316 -19.11 -36.55 14.43
CA GLU A 316 -19.56 -37.16 13.18
C GLU A 316 -19.53 -36.19 11.98
N ASP A 317 -19.78 -34.90 12.20
CA ASP A 317 -19.87 -33.91 11.13
C ASP A 317 -18.57 -33.11 10.96
N GLU A 318 -18.04 -33.11 9.73
CA GLU A 318 -16.99 -32.17 9.35
C GLU A 318 -17.49 -30.72 9.44
N SER A 319 -16.57 -29.79 9.72
CA SER A 319 -16.92 -28.36 9.68
C SER A 319 -17.34 -27.97 8.27
N LEU A 320 -18.31 -27.05 8.14
CA LEU A 320 -18.83 -26.59 6.85
C LEU A 320 -17.76 -26.04 5.88
N GLY A 321 -16.59 -25.63 6.38
CA GLY A 321 -15.57 -24.95 5.58
C GLY A 321 -15.95 -23.52 5.18
N LEU A 322 -17.11 -23.06 5.64
CA LEU A 322 -17.64 -21.72 5.39
C LEU A 322 -17.17 -20.73 6.46
N ASN A 323 -16.98 -19.49 6.06
CA ASN A 323 -16.56 -18.40 6.91
C ASN A 323 -17.41 -17.16 6.66
N CYS A 324 -17.50 -16.30 7.67
CA CYS A 324 -18.17 -15.01 7.56
C CYS A 324 -17.16 -13.92 7.18
N ALA A 325 -17.52 -13.09 6.19
CA ALA A 325 -16.79 -11.88 5.83
C ALA A 325 -17.74 -10.68 5.87
N TRP A 326 -17.44 -9.71 6.75
CA TRP A 326 -18.23 -8.48 6.86
C TRP A 326 -18.00 -7.59 5.64
N TYR A 327 -19.05 -7.01 5.09
CA TYR A 327 -18.93 -6.12 3.93
C TYR A 327 -18.01 -4.94 4.25
N ALA A 328 -17.11 -4.61 3.33
CA ALA A 328 -16.11 -3.56 3.54
C ALA A 328 -16.68 -2.13 3.45
N ASP A 329 -17.93 -1.95 3.03
CA ASP A 329 -18.62 -0.66 3.02
C ASP A 329 -18.79 -0.08 4.44
N VAL A 330 -18.82 -0.92 5.48
CA VAL A 330 -18.84 -0.48 6.89
C VAL A 330 -17.65 0.43 7.24
N LEU A 331 -16.52 0.30 6.53
CA LEU A 331 -15.35 1.15 6.74
C LEU A 331 -15.65 2.62 6.44
N MET A 332 -16.59 2.90 5.53
CA MET A 332 -17.00 4.27 5.21
C MET A 332 -17.71 4.95 6.39
N THR A 333 -18.48 4.19 7.16
CA THR A 333 -19.11 4.65 8.39
C THR A 333 -18.08 4.80 9.51
N LEU A 334 -17.22 3.78 9.69
CA LEU A 334 -16.23 3.74 10.78
C LEU A 334 -15.14 4.82 10.67
N THR A 335 -14.79 5.19 9.44
CA THR A 335 -13.74 6.17 9.15
C THR A 335 -14.26 7.57 8.87
N HIS A 336 -15.57 7.79 8.99
CA HIS A 336 -16.16 9.13 8.86
C HIS A 336 -15.48 10.12 9.84
N PRO A 337 -15.23 11.37 9.43
CA PRO A 337 -14.86 12.43 10.36
C PRO A 337 -15.93 12.52 11.45
N GLY A 338 -15.50 12.41 12.71
CA GLY A 338 -16.40 12.51 13.87
C GLY A 338 -16.66 13.95 14.25
#